data_AF-A0A511F9W3-F1
#
_entry.id   AF-A0A511F9W3-F1
#
_cell.length_a   1.000
_cell.length_b   1.000
_cell.length_c   1.000
_cell.angle_alpha   90.00
_cell.angle_beta   90.00
_cell.angle_gamma   90.00
#
_symmetry.space_group_name_H-M   'P 1'
#
loop_
_entity.id
_entity.type
_entity.pdbx_description
1 polymer ?
#
loop_
_entity_poly.entity_id
_entity_poly.type
_entity_poly.pdbx_seq_one_letter_code
_entity_poly.pdbx_strand_id
1 'polypeptide(L)'
;MTATPETTALAPRVVPVAAGFPVAVLPPERLDRDADPVLVTVRRGDRAEHAWAWSRDDPALPPSAAGLGPGEVGVSRRLATLLGGPEDAPVEVTVPPVRALRVLSVRIDDMPGPGEVQVSPGDRPGGPARALLVHEGVAAVVTAVPADHVPAGAVRMSYATRVLQHVAADTRVRVVDLPAPLPPSGTRRVRPDRARRAVGRGVERTLRAVFRAPSVAVRVTQAHAGDDEAAVVALHGSAFERLGIRPGDQVLVAWGAREVVALAVTDHEPHTTGGPLPGAKGAQRVNLQSAALPDDFSPHLVARLSAPARRALGCPPATVVTVRRRVRPALARNLNQLVVPAAGLLLAGAALPDPNWLLLGGGTVVISALALASVRIPDVGRRAAPEGDELP
;
A
#
# COMPACT_ATOMS: atom_id res chain seq x y z
N MET A 1 0.73 26.01 14.74
CA MET A 1 0.41 25.37 16.04
C MET A 1 0.69 23.89 15.90
N THR A 2 1.58 23.32 16.71
CA THR A 2 1.84 21.88 16.73
C THR A 2 0.67 21.20 17.45
N ALA A 3 -0.23 20.56 16.70
CA ALA A 3 -1.27 19.74 17.28
C ALA A 3 -0.62 18.56 18.04
N THR A 4 -0.89 18.47 19.33
CA THR A 4 -0.36 17.41 20.20
C THR A 4 -1.28 16.19 20.09
N PRO A 5 -0.75 14.95 20.04
CA PRO A 5 -1.58 13.76 20.09
C PRO A 5 -2.45 13.75 21.34
N GLU A 6 -3.72 13.38 21.18
CA GLU A 6 -4.67 13.29 22.28
C GLU A 6 -4.76 11.84 22.76
N THR A 7 -4.34 11.59 24.00
CA THR A 7 -4.41 10.26 24.64
C THR A 7 -5.51 10.25 25.69
N THR A 8 -6.40 9.26 25.63
CA THR A 8 -7.53 9.13 26.57
C THR A 8 -7.75 7.67 26.95
N ALA A 9 -7.96 7.41 28.24
CA ALA A 9 -8.38 6.11 28.74
C ALA A 9 -9.90 5.95 28.62
N LEU A 10 -10.35 4.86 28.01
CA LEU A 10 -11.75 4.56 27.73
C LEU A 10 -12.08 3.12 28.12
N ALA A 11 -13.32 2.88 28.55
CA ALA A 11 -13.82 1.54 28.80
C ALA A 11 -14.06 0.82 27.45
N PRO A 12 -13.42 -0.33 27.19
CA PRO A 12 -13.61 -1.05 25.94
C PRO A 12 -14.98 -1.74 25.92
N ARG A 13 -15.66 -1.69 24.77
CA ARG A 13 -16.87 -2.49 24.51
C ARG A 13 -16.73 -3.19 23.18
N VAL A 14 -16.91 -4.51 23.14
CA VAL A 14 -16.78 -5.25 21.89
C VAL A 14 -17.95 -4.93 20.97
N VAL A 15 -17.66 -4.38 19.79
CA VAL A 15 -18.66 -4.08 18.76
C VAL A 15 -18.51 -5.08 17.61
N PRO A 16 -19.61 -5.68 17.11
CA PRO A 16 -19.58 -6.64 16.00
C PRO A 16 -19.33 -5.94 14.65
N VAL A 17 -18.16 -5.33 14.50
CA VAL A 17 -17.69 -4.77 13.24
C VAL A 17 -17.04 -5.88 12.43
N ALA A 18 -17.63 -6.24 11.30
CA ALA A 18 -17.10 -7.29 10.42
C ALA A 18 -15.96 -6.77 9.51
N ALA A 19 -14.97 -6.10 10.11
CA ALA A 19 -13.80 -5.64 9.37
C ALA A 19 -12.69 -6.70 9.36
N GLY A 20 -12.04 -6.87 8.21
CA GLY A 20 -10.84 -7.72 8.07
C GLY A 20 -9.59 -7.19 8.81
N PHE A 21 -9.71 -6.06 9.49
CA PHE A 21 -8.63 -5.27 10.08
C PHE A 21 -9.06 -4.68 11.45
N PRO A 22 -8.13 -4.22 12.30
CA PRO A 22 -8.47 -3.73 13.64
C PRO A 22 -9.25 -2.41 13.56
N VAL A 23 -10.34 -2.32 14.32
CA VAL A 23 -11.26 -1.18 14.30
C VAL A 23 -11.52 -0.70 15.72
N ALA A 24 -11.45 0.61 15.90
CA ALA A 24 -11.93 1.35 17.06
C ALA A 24 -13.14 2.21 16.63
N VAL A 25 -14.13 2.33 17.49
CA VAL A 25 -15.26 3.25 17.32
C VAL A 25 -15.19 4.24 18.47
N LEU A 26 -15.03 5.51 18.14
CA LEU A 26 -14.84 6.59 19.11
C LEU A 26 -16.06 7.50 19.14
N PRO A 27 -16.30 8.19 20.27
CA PRO A 27 -17.27 9.27 20.33
C PRO A 27 -16.92 10.39 19.34
N PRO A 28 -17.93 11.08 18.76
CA PRO A 28 -17.73 12.16 17.77
C PRO A 28 -17.03 13.39 18.37
N GLU A 29 -16.92 13.49 19.69
CA GLU A 29 -16.16 14.56 20.34
C GLU A 29 -14.65 14.32 20.25
N ARG A 30 -14.23 13.07 19.95
CA ARG A 30 -12.82 12.65 19.84
C ARG A 30 -12.34 12.48 18.40
N LEU A 31 -13.28 12.37 17.47
CA LEU A 31 -13.04 12.40 16.04
C LEU A 31 -13.93 13.50 15.48
N ASP A 32 -13.32 14.52 14.89
CA ASP A 32 -14.02 15.59 14.17
C ASP A 32 -15.21 15.01 13.37
N ARG A 33 -16.42 15.56 13.49
CA ARG A 33 -17.67 14.89 13.05
C ARG A 33 -17.68 14.52 11.56
N ASP A 34 -16.94 15.27 10.76
CA ASP A 34 -16.77 15.03 9.32
C ASP A 34 -15.50 14.19 9.01
N ALA A 35 -14.99 13.46 10.00
CA ALA A 35 -13.75 12.70 9.86
C ALA A 35 -13.95 11.40 9.11
N ASP A 36 -13.32 11.35 7.94
CA ASP A 36 -12.85 10.11 7.37
C ASP A 36 -12.10 9.27 8.43
N PRO A 37 -12.06 7.93 8.28
CA PRO A 37 -11.43 7.07 9.27
C PRO A 37 -9.97 7.44 9.51
N VAL A 38 -9.60 7.56 10.79
CA VAL A 38 -8.25 7.96 11.21
C VAL A 38 -7.53 6.77 11.81
N LEU A 39 -6.24 6.61 11.50
CA LEU A 39 -5.44 5.58 12.15
C LEU A 39 -5.09 6.01 13.57
N VAL A 40 -5.57 5.30 14.59
CA VAL A 40 -5.27 5.55 16.00
C VAL A 40 -4.34 4.48 16.57
N THR A 41 -3.71 4.79 17.70
CA THR A 41 -3.00 3.80 18.51
C THR A 41 -3.85 3.45 19.71
N VAL A 42 -4.17 2.17 19.89
CA VAL A 42 -4.93 1.66 21.03
C VAL A 42 -3.98 0.83 21.89
N ARG A 43 -3.90 1.14 23.17
CA ARG A 43 -3.00 0.49 24.12
C ARG A 43 -3.79 -0.13 25.28
N ARG A 44 -3.38 -1.33 25.69
CA ARG A 44 -3.89 -2.04 26.87
C ARG A 44 -2.70 -2.61 27.63
N GLY A 45 -2.38 -2.02 28.78
CA GLY A 45 -1.14 -2.33 29.50
C GLY A 45 0.10 -2.11 28.60
N ASP A 46 0.93 -3.14 28.46
CA ASP A 46 2.16 -3.09 27.66
C ASP A 46 1.95 -3.37 26.16
N ARG A 47 0.71 -3.64 25.73
CA ARG A 47 0.40 -3.95 24.34
C ARG A 47 -0.22 -2.75 23.65
N ALA A 48 0.31 -2.38 22.50
CA ALA A 48 -0.21 -1.32 21.65
C ALA A 48 -0.43 -1.84 20.24
N GLU A 49 -1.55 -1.48 19.65
CA GLU A 49 -1.96 -1.86 18.30
C GLU A 49 -2.52 -0.66 17.56
N HIS A 50 -2.31 -0.62 16.24
CA HIS A 50 -2.97 0.37 15.41
C HIS A 50 -4.33 -0.12 14.95
N ALA A 51 -5.32 0.77 15.08
CA ALA A 51 -6.68 0.52 14.66
C ALA A 51 -7.15 1.68 13.79
N TRP A 52 -8.04 1.37 12.85
CA TRP A 52 -8.81 2.40 12.16
C TRP A 52 -9.91 2.87 13.10
N ALA A 53 -10.01 4.17 13.33
CA ALA A 53 -11.02 4.76 14.17
C ALA A 53 -12.12 5.40 13.31
N TRP A 54 -13.36 5.07 13.64
CA TRP A 54 -14.55 5.71 13.08
C TRP A 54 -15.28 6.45 14.19
N SER A 55 -15.97 7.53 13.81
CA SER A 55 -16.98 8.13 14.67
C SER A 55 -18.12 7.13 14.87
N ARG A 56 -18.66 6.99 16.09
CA ARG A 56 -19.84 6.15 16.35
C ARG A 56 -21.08 6.59 15.56
N ASP A 57 -21.08 7.85 15.10
CA ASP A 57 -22.16 8.45 14.31
C ASP A 57 -22.01 8.11 12.80
N ASP A 58 -20.94 7.41 12.40
CA ASP A 58 -20.72 7.04 11.00
C ASP A 58 -21.80 6.06 10.51
N PRO A 59 -22.52 6.38 9.41
CA PRO A 59 -23.64 5.57 8.92
C PRO A 59 -23.21 4.19 8.39
N ALA A 60 -21.93 3.96 8.14
CA ALA A 60 -21.42 2.64 7.76
C ALA A 60 -21.38 1.67 8.93
N LEU A 61 -21.35 2.14 10.19
CA LEU A 61 -21.23 1.30 11.37
C LEU A 61 -22.53 0.53 11.69
N PRO A 62 -22.43 -0.66 12.31
CA PRO A 62 -23.61 -1.40 12.74
C PRO A 62 -24.37 -0.61 13.82
N PRO A 63 -25.71 -0.74 13.94
CA PRO A 63 -26.50 -0.02 14.94
C PRO A 63 -26.04 -0.23 16.39
N SER A 64 -25.40 -1.37 16.67
CA SER A 64 -24.79 -1.66 17.98
C SER A 64 -23.65 -0.71 18.37
N ALA A 65 -23.03 -0.02 17.40
CA ALA A 65 -22.00 0.99 17.63
C ALA A 65 -22.59 2.31 18.15
N ALA A 66 -23.85 2.64 17.81
CA ALA A 66 -24.50 3.88 18.22
C ALA A 66 -24.77 3.96 19.73
N GLY A 67 -24.85 2.81 20.41
CA GLY A 67 -25.11 2.72 21.86
C GLY A 67 -23.88 2.91 22.76
N LEU A 68 -22.73 3.36 22.22
CA LEU A 68 -21.51 3.62 22.98
C LEU A 68 -21.61 4.91 23.80
N GLY A 69 -21.32 4.83 25.10
CA GLY A 69 -21.24 5.99 25.98
C GLY A 69 -20.03 6.90 25.69
N PRO A 70 -20.01 8.15 26.19
CA PRO A 70 -18.90 9.10 25.97
C PRO A 70 -17.56 8.68 26.61
N GLY A 71 -17.59 7.78 27.59
CA GLY A 71 -16.40 7.17 28.22
C GLY A 71 -16.04 5.79 27.67
N GLU A 72 -16.73 5.33 26.63
CA GLU A 72 -16.52 4.02 26.02
C GLU A 72 -15.81 4.11 24.68
N VAL A 73 -15.11 3.05 24.31
CA VAL A 73 -14.60 2.83 22.95
C VAL A 73 -15.08 1.49 22.44
N GLY A 74 -15.69 1.51 21.27
CA GLY A 74 -16.02 0.29 20.56
C GLY A 74 -14.74 -0.36 20.04
N VAL A 75 -14.46 -1.60 20.40
CA VAL A 75 -13.33 -2.37 19.87
C VAL A 75 -13.84 -3.53 19.05
N SER A 76 -13.32 -3.72 17.82
CA SER A 76 -13.67 -4.93 17.07
C SER A 76 -13.09 -6.17 17.73
N ARG A 77 -13.70 -7.34 17.51
CA ARG A 77 -13.20 -8.63 18.00
C ARG A 77 -11.72 -8.86 17.65
N ARG A 78 -11.30 -8.40 16.46
CA ARG A 78 -9.91 -8.49 16.00
C ARG A 78 -8.99 -7.61 16.84
N LEU A 79 -9.37 -6.36 17.07
CA LEU A 79 -8.59 -5.44 17.90
C LEU A 79 -8.49 -5.97 19.34
N ALA A 80 -9.61 -6.41 19.93
CA ALA A 80 -9.64 -7.02 21.26
C ALA A 80 -8.71 -8.24 21.35
N THR A 81 -8.74 -9.13 20.35
CA THR A 81 -7.84 -10.30 20.28
C THR A 81 -6.36 -9.89 20.22
N LEU A 82 -6.02 -8.85 19.47
CA LEU A 82 -4.64 -8.38 19.32
C LEU A 82 -4.13 -7.72 20.61
N LEU A 83 -4.96 -6.90 21.26
CA LEU A 83 -4.65 -6.30 22.55
C LEU A 83 -4.53 -7.36 23.65
N GLY A 84 -5.38 -8.40 23.64
CA GLY A 84 -5.43 -9.42 24.69
C GLY A 84 -5.79 -8.84 26.07
N GLY A 85 -5.50 -9.58 27.15
CA GLY A 85 -5.81 -9.14 28.52
C GLY A 85 -7.31 -9.23 28.88
N PRO A 86 -7.69 -8.81 30.10
CA PRO A 86 -9.09 -8.83 30.55
C PRO A 86 -9.97 -7.98 29.64
N GLU A 87 -11.19 -8.44 29.36
CA GLU A 87 -12.10 -7.74 28.43
C GLU A 87 -12.45 -6.33 28.92
N ASP A 88 -12.67 -6.18 30.24
CA ASP A 88 -13.08 -4.94 30.89
C ASP A 88 -11.92 -4.00 31.23
N ALA A 89 -10.66 -4.39 30.97
CA ALA A 89 -9.51 -3.55 31.28
C ALA A 89 -9.51 -2.30 30.38
N PRO A 90 -9.39 -1.08 30.96
CA PRO A 90 -9.43 0.16 30.19
C PRO A 90 -8.36 0.17 29.10
N VAL A 91 -8.69 0.80 27.97
CA VAL A 91 -7.76 0.97 26.86
C VAL A 91 -7.46 2.45 26.67
N GLU A 92 -6.21 2.76 26.42
CA GLU A 92 -5.79 4.10 26.06
C GLU A 92 -5.84 4.24 24.55
N VAL A 93 -6.57 5.22 24.06
CA VAL A 93 -6.62 5.57 22.65
C VAL A 93 -5.83 6.86 22.44
N THR A 94 -4.86 6.82 21.55
CA THR A 94 -4.09 7.97 21.10
C THR A 94 -4.49 8.32 19.68
N VAL A 95 -5.11 9.48 19.52
CA VAL A 95 -5.48 10.04 18.20
C VAL A 95 -4.33 10.93 17.72
N PRO A 96 -3.71 10.62 16.57
CA PRO A 96 -2.65 11.46 16.03
C PRO A 96 -3.21 12.82 15.56
N PRO A 97 -2.37 13.85 15.48
CA PRO A 97 -2.79 15.14 14.94
C PRO A 97 -3.28 14.98 13.49
N VAL A 98 -4.52 15.41 13.25
CA VAL A 98 -5.15 15.45 11.93
C VAL A 98 -5.13 16.89 11.43
N ARG A 99 -4.55 17.11 10.24
CA ARG A 99 -4.53 18.43 9.60
C ARG A 99 -5.40 18.42 8.36
N ALA A 100 -6.39 19.31 8.30
CA ALA A 100 -7.15 19.56 7.09
C ALA A 100 -6.37 20.57 6.22
N LEU A 101 -5.86 20.12 5.08
CA LEU A 101 -5.04 20.93 4.16
C LEU A 101 -5.78 21.11 2.84
N ARG A 102 -5.73 22.33 2.28
CA ARG A 102 -6.27 22.64 0.95
C ARG A 102 -5.33 22.13 -0.13
N VAL A 103 -5.85 21.39 -1.09
CA VAL A 103 -5.08 20.89 -2.23
C VAL A 103 -4.79 22.02 -3.21
N LEU A 104 -3.51 22.17 -3.56
CA LEU A 104 -3.04 23.06 -4.60
C LEU A 104 -2.58 22.28 -5.82
N SER A 105 -2.66 22.94 -6.98
CA SER A 105 -2.06 22.44 -8.22
C SER A 105 -0.54 22.27 -8.07
N VAL A 106 -0.02 21.30 -8.82
CA VAL A 106 1.42 21.04 -8.90
C VAL A 106 2.13 22.18 -9.63
N ARG A 107 3.40 22.44 -9.29
CA ARG A 107 4.29 23.30 -10.09
C ARG A 107 5.06 22.44 -11.08
N ILE A 108 5.19 22.92 -12.32
CA ILE A 108 5.93 22.21 -13.37
C ILE A 108 7.39 22.05 -12.97
N ASP A 109 7.99 23.09 -12.38
CA ASP A 109 9.41 23.09 -12.00
C ASP A 109 9.71 22.34 -10.69
N ASP A 110 8.67 21.95 -9.96
CA ASP A 110 8.80 21.24 -8.68
C ASP A 110 7.61 20.32 -8.43
N MET A 111 7.67 19.15 -9.08
CA MET A 111 6.67 18.11 -8.96
C MET A 111 7.00 17.16 -7.81
N PRO A 112 6.06 16.90 -6.88
CA PRO A 112 6.24 15.87 -5.86
C PRO A 112 6.53 14.51 -6.50
N GLY A 113 7.46 13.74 -5.91
CA GLY A 113 7.77 12.40 -6.36
C GLY A 113 6.61 11.40 -6.18
N PRO A 114 6.74 10.17 -6.70
CA PRO A 114 5.75 9.13 -6.52
C PRO A 114 5.50 8.82 -5.02
N GLY A 115 4.27 9.03 -4.58
CA GLY A 115 3.88 8.83 -3.16
C GLY A 115 4.35 9.96 -2.24
N GLU A 116 4.80 11.09 -2.78
CA GLU A 116 5.16 12.27 -2.01
C GLU A 116 4.05 13.33 -2.12
N VAL A 117 3.89 14.08 -1.04
CA VAL A 117 3.08 15.30 -1.00
C VAL A 117 3.91 16.40 -0.37
N GLN A 118 3.81 17.60 -0.90
CA GLN A 118 4.51 18.75 -0.33
C GLN A 118 3.59 19.51 0.60
N VAL A 119 4.08 19.89 1.77
CA VAL A 119 3.33 20.62 2.80
C VAL A 119 4.15 21.82 3.28
N SER A 120 3.50 22.80 3.91
CA SER A 120 4.23 23.91 4.50
C SER A 120 5.12 23.44 5.67
N PRO A 121 6.34 23.97 5.83
CA PRO A 121 7.16 23.75 7.02
C PRO A 121 6.45 24.17 8.32
N GLY A 122 5.51 25.13 8.25
CA GLY A 122 4.69 25.53 9.39
C GLY A 122 3.66 24.47 9.82
N ASP A 123 3.16 23.68 8.86
CA ASP A 123 2.23 22.57 9.14
C ASP A 123 2.99 21.31 9.59
N ARG A 124 4.16 21.08 8.99
CA ARG A 124 5.06 19.97 9.33
C ARG A 124 6.47 20.49 9.64
N PRO A 125 6.74 20.91 10.88
CA PRO A 125 8.09 21.28 11.27
C PRO A 125 9.00 20.03 11.24
N GLY A 126 10.19 20.17 10.67
CA GLY A 126 11.18 19.10 10.57
C GLY A 126 11.43 18.63 9.14
N GLY A 127 11.83 17.37 8.99
CA GLY A 127 12.15 16.77 7.69
C GLY A 127 11.01 15.96 7.06
N PRO A 128 11.27 15.35 5.89
CA PRO A 128 10.35 14.42 5.26
C PRO A 128 9.95 13.30 6.21
N ALA A 129 8.65 13.06 6.33
CA ALA A 129 8.19 11.94 7.13
C ALA A 129 6.85 11.39 6.65
N ARG A 130 6.56 10.16 7.07
CA ARG A 130 5.41 9.41 6.57
C ARG A 130 4.13 9.94 7.18
N ALA A 131 3.12 10.05 6.33
CA ALA A 131 1.79 10.47 6.68
C ALA A 131 0.76 9.58 5.99
N LEU A 132 -0.46 9.61 6.51
CA LEU A 132 -1.63 9.07 5.89
C LEU A 132 -2.42 10.24 5.31
N LEU A 133 -2.62 10.21 4.01
CA LEU A 133 -3.50 11.12 3.31
C LEU A 133 -4.87 10.46 3.21
N VAL A 134 -5.91 11.13 3.70
CA VAL A 134 -7.28 10.60 3.72
C VAL A 134 -8.23 11.60 3.07
N HIS A 135 -9.09 11.07 2.20
CA HIS A 135 -10.18 11.81 1.57
C HIS A 135 -11.32 10.84 1.22
N GLU A 136 -12.54 11.13 1.68
CA GLU A 136 -13.76 10.37 1.37
C GLU A 136 -13.60 8.86 1.63
N GLY A 137 -13.04 8.51 2.79
CA GLY A 137 -12.75 7.13 3.19
C GLY A 137 -11.59 6.46 2.44
N VAL A 138 -10.98 7.12 1.45
CA VAL A 138 -9.81 6.59 0.73
C VAL A 138 -8.53 7.01 1.42
N ALA A 139 -7.74 6.03 1.86
CA ALA A 139 -6.48 6.29 2.55
C ALA A 139 -5.26 5.96 1.68
N ALA A 140 -4.28 6.84 1.60
CA ALA A 140 -2.99 6.60 0.96
C ALA A 140 -1.84 6.89 1.91
N VAL A 141 -0.86 6.00 1.97
CA VAL A 141 0.38 6.30 2.69
C VAL A 141 1.28 7.12 1.79
N VAL A 142 1.65 8.30 2.26
CA VAL A 142 2.50 9.26 1.54
C VAL A 142 3.69 9.67 2.38
N THR A 143 4.70 10.24 1.74
CA THR A 143 5.77 11.00 2.41
C THR A 143 5.39 12.48 2.33
N ALA A 144 5.12 13.10 3.47
CA ALA A 144 4.94 14.54 3.56
C ALA A 144 6.30 15.22 3.62
N VAL A 145 6.61 16.00 2.57
CA VAL A 145 7.87 16.72 2.38
C VAL A 145 7.62 18.21 2.64
N PRO A 146 8.26 18.80 3.66
CA PRO A 146 8.18 20.24 3.88
C PRO A 146 8.78 21.02 2.70
N ALA A 147 8.09 22.05 2.23
CA ALA A 147 8.51 22.87 1.09
C ALA A 147 8.11 24.34 1.28
N ASP A 148 9.07 25.26 1.21
CA ASP A 148 8.91 26.67 1.59
C ASP A 148 7.89 27.44 0.72
N HIS A 149 7.68 27.00 -0.52
CA HIS A 149 6.71 27.59 -1.42
C HIS A 149 5.28 27.09 -1.23
N VAL A 150 5.05 26.14 -0.32
CA VAL A 150 3.71 25.67 0.03
C VAL A 150 3.20 26.52 1.20
N PRO A 151 2.12 27.31 1.01
CA PRO A 151 1.58 28.13 2.07
C PRO A 151 1.00 27.25 3.20
N ALA A 152 0.99 27.77 4.42
CA ALA A 152 0.41 27.08 5.57
C ALA A 152 -1.07 26.74 5.34
N GLY A 153 -1.50 25.58 5.81
CA GLY A 153 -2.84 25.03 5.56
C GLY A 153 -3.04 24.47 4.16
N ALA A 154 -1.97 24.28 3.38
CA ALA A 154 -2.05 23.76 2.02
C ALA A 154 -1.15 22.54 1.78
N VAL A 155 -1.51 21.76 0.76
CA VAL A 155 -0.76 20.59 0.31
C VAL A 155 -0.69 20.56 -1.21
N ARG A 156 0.49 20.28 -1.76
CA ARG A 156 0.66 19.98 -3.19
C ARG A 156 0.86 18.50 -3.39
N MET A 157 0.23 18.00 -4.44
CA MET A 157 0.17 16.59 -4.76
C MET A 157 0.45 16.39 -6.25
N SER A 158 1.13 15.30 -6.59
CA SER A 158 1.27 14.91 -7.99
C SER A 158 -0.12 14.62 -8.60
N TYR A 159 -0.24 14.77 -9.92
CA TYR A 159 -1.46 14.40 -10.65
C TYR A 159 -1.87 12.94 -10.37
N ALA A 160 -0.90 12.02 -10.36
CA ALA A 160 -1.15 10.62 -10.06
C ALA A 160 -1.76 10.42 -8.66
N THR A 161 -1.23 11.10 -7.64
CA THR A 161 -1.78 11.01 -6.27
C THR A 161 -3.19 11.60 -6.19
N ARG A 162 -3.45 12.71 -6.89
CA ARG A 162 -4.79 13.31 -6.96
C ARG A 162 -5.80 12.39 -7.64
N VAL A 163 -5.45 11.80 -8.78
CA VAL A 163 -6.32 10.85 -9.48
C VAL A 163 -6.61 9.64 -8.60
N LEU A 164 -5.60 9.05 -7.97
CA LEU A 164 -5.79 7.87 -7.11
C LEU A 164 -6.69 8.14 -5.90
N GLN A 165 -6.63 9.36 -5.36
CA GLN A 165 -7.49 9.80 -4.26
C GLN A 165 -8.82 10.40 -4.73
N HIS A 166 -9.02 10.56 -6.04
CA HIS A 166 -10.15 11.26 -6.65
C HIS A 166 -10.34 12.70 -6.13
N VAL A 167 -9.23 13.46 -6.03
CA VAL A 167 -9.20 14.80 -5.44
C VAL A 167 -8.99 15.90 -6.49
N ALA A 168 -9.92 16.86 -6.52
CA ALA A 168 -9.80 18.09 -7.31
C ALA A 168 -8.82 19.11 -6.69
N ALA A 169 -8.47 20.15 -7.43
CA ALA A 169 -7.80 21.30 -6.82
C ALA A 169 -8.79 22.02 -5.90
N ASP A 170 -8.28 22.68 -4.86
CA ASP A 170 -9.06 23.40 -3.84
C ASP A 170 -9.92 22.55 -2.90
N THR A 171 -9.98 21.23 -3.12
CA THR A 171 -10.55 20.28 -2.17
C THR A 171 -9.72 20.24 -0.88
N ARG A 172 -10.36 19.99 0.27
CA ARG A 172 -9.66 19.73 1.53
C ARG A 172 -9.39 18.24 1.68
N VAL A 173 -8.16 17.92 2.06
CA VAL A 173 -7.73 16.55 2.38
C VAL A 173 -7.19 16.52 3.80
N ARG A 174 -7.29 15.36 4.44
CA ARG A 174 -6.77 15.15 5.79
C ARG A 174 -5.39 14.52 5.71
N VAL A 175 -4.41 15.14 6.34
CA VAL A 175 -3.05 14.60 6.49
C VAL A 175 -2.81 14.26 7.95
N VAL A 176 -2.57 12.98 8.20
CA VAL A 176 -2.38 12.41 9.53
C VAL A 176 -0.96 11.91 9.66
N ASP A 177 -0.25 12.32 10.70
CA ASP A 177 1.11 11.84 10.91
C ASP A 177 1.10 10.35 11.27
N LEU A 178 1.87 9.54 10.53
CA LEU A 178 2.02 8.13 10.86
C LEU A 178 3.15 7.96 11.86
N PRO A 179 2.90 7.31 13.02
CA PRO A 179 3.97 6.98 13.94
C PRO A 179 4.96 6.02 13.27
N ALA A 180 6.25 6.31 13.42
CA ALA A 180 7.32 5.48 12.93
C ALA A 180 7.73 4.42 13.98
N PRO A 181 7.90 3.13 13.62
CA PRO A 181 7.27 2.37 12.54
C PRO A 181 5.99 1.65 13.00
N LEU A 182 5.00 1.51 12.11
CA LEU A 182 3.81 0.67 12.33
C LEU A 182 4.23 -0.75 12.80
N PRO A 183 3.95 -1.19 14.03
CA PRO A 183 4.19 -2.55 14.48
C PRO A 183 3.57 -3.56 13.50
N PRO A 184 4.19 -4.74 13.33
CA PRO A 184 3.60 -5.81 12.56
C PRO A 184 2.27 -6.19 13.21
N SER A 185 1.15 -6.03 12.50
CA SER A 185 -0.17 -6.47 12.96
C SER A 185 -0.09 -7.95 13.30
N GLY A 186 -0.45 -8.30 14.54
CA GLY A 186 -0.24 -9.59 15.21
C GLY A 186 -0.63 -10.85 14.44
N THR A 187 0.14 -11.18 13.41
CA THR A 187 0.23 -12.54 12.91
C THR A 187 0.97 -13.33 13.99
N ARG A 188 0.25 -14.30 14.56
CA ARG A 188 0.78 -15.33 15.46
C ARG A 188 2.19 -15.68 15.00
N ARG A 189 3.18 -15.50 15.89
CA ARG A 189 4.59 -15.79 15.64
C ARG A 189 4.73 -17.27 15.26
N VAL A 190 4.49 -17.63 14.00
CA VAL A 190 5.25 -18.70 13.40
C VAL A 190 6.67 -18.14 13.45
N ARG A 191 7.55 -18.78 14.23
CA ARG A 191 8.99 -18.60 14.11
C ARG A 191 9.41 -19.31 12.81
N PRO A 192 9.60 -18.59 11.69
CA PRO A 192 10.69 -18.92 10.81
C PRO A 192 11.64 -17.73 10.80
N ASP A 193 12.91 -18.04 11.04
CA ASP A 193 14.11 -17.23 10.90
C ASP A 193 13.89 -15.77 10.52
N ARG A 194 13.79 -14.91 11.54
CA ARG A 194 13.90 -13.44 11.38
C ARG A 194 15.13 -13.09 10.52
N ALA A 195 16.21 -13.85 10.66
CA ALA A 195 17.41 -13.77 9.84
C ALA A 195 17.12 -14.00 8.35
N ARG A 196 16.47 -15.11 7.95
CA ARG A 196 16.11 -15.39 6.54
C ARG A 196 15.20 -14.31 5.95
N ARG A 197 14.25 -13.78 6.72
CA ARG A 197 13.39 -12.67 6.25
C ARG A 197 14.15 -11.35 6.14
N ALA A 198 15.07 -11.06 7.07
CA ALA A 198 15.90 -9.86 7.03
C ALA A 198 16.87 -9.91 5.85
N VAL A 199 17.59 -11.02 5.67
CA VAL A 199 18.43 -11.29 4.49
C VAL A 199 17.59 -11.22 3.23
N GLY A 200 16.40 -11.81 3.24
CA GLY A 200 15.46 -11.74 2.11
C GLY A 200 15.09 -10.31 1.71
N ARG A 201 14.79 -9.46 2.69
CA ARG A 201 14.49 -8.04 2.46
C ARG A 201 15.73 -7.26 2.02
N GLY A 202 16.90 -7.54 2.58
CA GLY A 202 18.16 -6.92 2.19
C GLY A 202 18.51 -7.23 0.74
N VAL A 203 18.48 -8.51 0.37
CA VAL A 203 18.69 -8.97 -1.01
C VAL A 203 17.68 -8.31 -1.96
N GLU A 204 16.40 -8.28 -1.62
CA GLU A 204 15.38 -7.64 -2.47
C GLU A 204 15.61 -6.13 -2.62
N ARG A 205 16.09 -5.43 -1.58
CA ARG A 205 16.45 -4.00 -1.67
C ARG A 205 17.66 -3.77 -2.57
N THR A 206 18.70 -4.59 -2.45
CA THR A 206 19.88 -4.49 -3.31
C THR A 206 19.51 -4.80 -4.76
N LEU A 207 18.77 -5.89 -4.99
CA LEU A 207 18.26 -6.24 -6.31
C LEU A 207 17.37 -5.12 -6.86
N ARG A 208 16.52 -4.49 -6.04
CA ARG A 208 15.72 -3.33 -6.47
C ARG A 208 16.62 -2.18 -6.94
N ALA A 209 17.65 -1.83 -6.18
CA ALA A 209 18.55 -0.75 -6.56
C ALA A 209 19.26 -1.03 -7.89
N VAL A 210 19.69 -2.28 -8.10
CA VAL A 210 20.38 -2.73 -9.30
C VAL A 210 19.45 -2.81 -10.51
N PHE A 211 18.29 -3.47 -10.35
CA PHE A 211 17.37 -3.79 -11.44
C PHE A 211 16.28 -2.74 -11.68
N ARG A 212 16.17 -1.71 -10.82
CA ARG A 212 15.17 -0.63 -10.90
C ARG A 212 13.76 -1.17 -11.14
N ALA A 213 13.35 -2.16 -10.33
CA ALA A 213 12.06 -2.82 -10.52
C ALA A 213 10.92 -1.79 -10.50
N PRO A 214 10.10 -1.71 -11.56
CA PRO A 214 9.02 -0.75 -11.64
C PRO A 214 7.98 -1.00 -10.55
N SER A 215 7.33 0.08 -10.14
CA SER A 215 6.23 0.05 -9.19
C SER A 215 5.09 0.92 -9.70
N VAL A 216 3.85 0.46 -9.50
CA VAL A 216 2.64 1.21 -9.85
C VAL A 216 1.82 1.40 -8.58
N ALA A 217 1.35 2.62 -8.35
CA ALA A 217 0.38 2.92 -7.32
C ALA A 217 -1.03 2.71 -7.89
N VAL A 218 -1.87 1.98 -7.16
CA VAL A 218 -3.23 1.59 -7.59
C VAL A 218 -4.20 1.75 -6.42
N ARG A 219 -5.43 2.15 -6.75
CA ARG A 219 -6.54 2.20 -5.82
C ARG A 219 -7.08 0.79 -5.62
N VAL A 220 -7.17 0.38 -4.38
CA VAL A 220 -7.65 -0.94 -3.98
C VAL A 220 -9.16 -0.93 -3.89
N THR A 221 -9.75 -1.99 -4.42
CA THR A 221 -11.13 -2.41 -4.14
C THR A 221 -11.16 -3.85 -3.68
N GLN A 222 -12.35 -4.31 -3.29
CA GLN A 222 -12.54 -5.68 -2.86
C GLN A 222 -12.46 -6.66 -4.05
N ALA A 223 -11.77 -7.78 -3.82
CA ALA A 223 -11.75 -8.93 -4.73
C ALA A 223 -13.11 -9.62 -4.86
N HIS A 224 -13.26 -10.39 -5.93
CA HIS A 224 -14.49 -11.12 -6.18
C HIS A 224 -14.65 -12.28 -5.21
N ALA A 225 -15.89 -12.72 -5.04
CA ALA A 225 -16.15 -13.94 -4.28
C ALA A 225 -15.48 -15.11 -5.02
N GLY A 226 -14.55 -15.80 -4.36
CA GLY A 226 -13.71 -16.85 -4.95
C GLY A 226 -12.22 -16.53 -4.96
N ASP A 227 -11.83 -15.25 -4.95
CA ASP A 227 -10.42 -14.83 -4.93
C ASP A 227 -9.78 -14.86 -3.52
N ASP A 228 -10.57 -15.24 -2.51
CA ASP A 228 -10.18 -15.16 -1.09
C ASP A 228 -9.39 -16.38 -0.58
N GLU A 229 -9.17 -17.40 -1.41
CA GLU A 229 -8.43 -18.61 -1.02
C GLU A 229 -6.93 -18.35 -0.82
N ALA A 230 -6.37 -17.38 -1.53
CA ALA A 230 -4.94 -17.04 -1.49
C ALA A 230 -4.72 -15.52 -1.41
N ALA A 231 -3.46 -15.11 -1.16
CA ALA A 231 -3.06 -13.72 -1.30
C ALA A 231 -2.96 -13.39 -2.79
N VAL A 232 -4.00 -12.78 -3.35
CA VAL A 232 -4.16 -12.48 -4.77
C VAL A 232 -4.36 -10.97 -4.93
N VAL A 233 -3.80 -10.43 -6.01
CA VAL A 233 -4.09 -9.08 -6.49
C VAL A 233 -4.50 -9.15 -7.95
N ALA A 234 -5.76 -8.80 -8.23
CA ALA A 234 -6.26 -8.68 -9.59
C ALA A 234 -5.88 -7.29 -10.13
N LEU A 235 -5.24 -7.27 -11.29
CA LEU A 235 -4.72 -6.06 -11.92
C LEU A 235 -5.28 -5.94 -13.34
N HIS A 236 -5.47 -4.71 -13.79
CA HIS A 236 -5.77 -4.44 -15.19
C HIS A 236 -4.61 -4.89 -16.11
N GLY A 237 -4.94 -5.29 -17.35
CA GLY A 237 -3.96 -5.80 -18.34
C GLY A 237 -2.74 -4.88 -18.54
N SER A 238 -2.95 -3.58 -18.63
CA SER A 238 -1.86 -2.60 -18.80
C SER A 238 -0.89 -2.50 -17.61
N ALA A 239 -1.29 -2.95 -16.41
CA ALA A 239 -0.38 -3.00 -15.27
C ALA A 239 0.67 -4.11 -15.43
N PHE A 240 0.33 -5.21 -16.11
CA PHE A 240 1.28 -6.31 -16.39
C PHE A 240 2.43 -5.85 -17.28
N GLU A 241 2.12 -5.10 -18.33
CA GLU A 241 3.11 -4.51 -19.24
C GLU A 241 4.01 -3.52 -18.50
N ARG A 242 3.43 -2.59 -17.74
CA ARG A 242 4.18 -1.59 -16.96
C ARG A 242 5.09 -2.21 -15.91
N LEU A 243 4.67 -3.31 -15.29
CA LEU A 243 5.45 -4.02 -14.28
C LEU A 243 6.41 -5.07 -14.87
N GLY A 244 6.27 -5.40 -16.16
CA GLY A 244 6.98 -6.48 -16.85
C GLY A 244 6.78 -7.84 -16.16
N ILE A 245 5.53 -8.16 -15.84
CA ILE A 245 5.10 -9.41 -15.21
C ILE A 245 4.02 -10.09 -16.08
N ARG A 246 3.80 -11.38 -15.87
CA ARG A 246 2.70 -12.13 -16.50
C ARG A 246 1.65 -12.52 -15.45
N PRO A 247 0.38 -12.77 -15.85
CA PRO A 247 -0.59 -13.40 -14.97
C PRO A 247 -0.03 -14.69 -14.36
N GLY A 248 -0.18 -14.86 -13.05
CA GLY A 248 0.41 -15.93 -12.25
C GLY A 248 1.81 -15.65 -11.70
N ASP A 249 2.45 -14.53 -12.05
CA ASP A 249 3.71 -14.13 -11.40
C ASP A 249 3.46 -13.58 -9.98
N GLN A 250 4.47 -13.70 -9.13
CA GLN A 250 4.43 -13.14 -7.78
C GLN A 250 4.83 -11.66 -7.79
N VAL A 251 4.02 -10.84 -7.12
CA VAL A 251 4.26 -9.43 -6.90
C VAL A 251 4.38 -9.12 -5.41
N LEU A 252 5.01 -8.00 -5.11
CA LEU A 252 5.02 -7.43 -3.77
C LEU A 252 4.01 -6.29 -3.74
N VAL A 253 3.02 -6.40 -2.86
CA VAL A 253 2.05 -5.34 -2.59
C VAL A 253 2.48 -4.67 -1.30
N ALA A 254 2.61 -3.36 -1.33
CA ALA A 254 3.06 -2.56 -0.21
C ALA A 254 1.99 -1.55 0.20
N TRP A 255 1.79 -1.46 1.51
CA TRP A 255 1.00 -0.42 2.14
C TRP A 255 1.77 0.12 3.34
N GLY A 256 2.33 1.31 3.15
CA GLY A 256 3.22 1.92 4.13
C GLY A 256 4.48 1.09 4.43
N ALA A 257 4.61 0.58 5.66
CA ALA A 257 5.79 -0.19 6.08
C ALA A 257 5.63 -1.69 5.80
N ARG A 258 4.41 -2.11 5.48
CA ARG A 258 4.03 -3.51 5.37
C ARG A 258 4.04 -3.91 3.91
N GLU A 259 4.59 -5.09 3.66
CA GLU A 259 4.65 -5.69 2.34
C GLU A 259 4.15 -7.13 2.43
N VAL A 260 3.37 -7.55 1.45
CA VAL A 260 2.92 -8.93 1.29
C VAL A 260 3.27 -9.42 -0.11
N VAL A 261 3.61 -10.71 -0.22
CA VAL A 261 3.76 -11.37 -1.51
C VAL A 261 2.37 -11.84 -1.94
N ALA A 262 1.92 -11.42 -3.12
CA ALA A 262 0.65 -11.83 -3.70
C ALA A 262 0.86 -12.40 -5.11
N LEU A 263 -0.08 -13.21 -5.57
CA LEU A 263 -0.16 -13.65 -6.96
C LEU A 263 -0.86 -12.56 -7.78
N ALA A 264 -0.24 -12.11 -8.87
CA ALA A 264 -0.87 -11.18 -9.80
C ALA A 264 -1.77 -11.96 -10.77
N VAL A 265 -3.06 -11.66 -10.80
CA VAL A 265 -4.03 -12.23 -11.74
C VAL A 265 -4.67 -11.12 -12.56
N THR A 266 -5.13 -11.44 -13.76
CA THR A 266 -5.85 -10.46 -14.57
C THR A 266 -7.19 -10.14 -13.90
N ASP A 267 -7.50 -8.86 -13.77
CA ASP A 267 -8.83 -8.44 -13.34
C ASP A 267 -9.86 -8.96 -14.34
N HIS A 268 -10.91 -9.58 -13.81
CA HIS A 268 -11.94 -10.23 -14.60
C HIS A 268 -13.28 -9.79 -14.06
N GLU A 269 -14.25 -9.58 -14.95
CA GLU A 269 -15.62 -9.44 -14.51
C GLU A 269 -16.11 -10.82 -14.06
N PRO A 270 -16.74 -10.92 -12.87
CA PRO A 270 -17.29 -12.19 -12.43
C PRO A 270 -18.37 -12.59 -13.43
N HIS A 271 -18.38 -13.87 -13.83
CA HIS A 271 -19.40 -14.39 -14.73
C HIS A 271 -20.79 -14.02 -14.20
N THR A 272 -21.50 -13.13 -14.89
CA THR A 272 -22.81 -12.58 -14.50
C THR A 272 -23.97 -13.54 -14.83
N THR A 273 -23.68 -14.80 -15.11
CA THR A 273 -24.69 -15.83 -15.36
C THR A 273 -25.38 -16.20 -14.05
N GLY A 274 -26.54 -15.57 -13.81
CA GLY A 274 -27.34 -15.74 -12.60
C GLY A 274 -26.79 -14.87 -11.49
N GLY A 275 -27.38 -13.67 -11.32
CA GLY A 275 -26.93 -12.65 -10.36
C GLY A 275 -26.60 -13.22 -8.97
N PRO A 276 -25.77 -12.51 -8.18
CA PRO A 276 -25.15 -13.09 -7.00
C PRO A 276 -26.20 -13.70 -6.07
N LEU A 277 -26.02 -14.98 -5.70
CA LEU A 277 -26.88 -15.67 -4.73
C LEU A 277 -27.12 -14.73 -3.53
N PRO A 278 -28.37 -14.61 -3.02
CA PRO A 278 -28.68 -13.70 -1.92
C PRO A 278 -27.76 -13.87 -0.69
N GLY A 279 -27.30 -15.09 -0.42
CA GLY A 279 -26.31 -15.40 0.62
C GLY A 279 -24.89 -14.91 0.33
N ALA A 280 -24.45 -14.88 -0.94
CA ALA A 280 -23.15 -14.34 -1.35
C ALA A 280 -23.11 -12.81 -1.22
N LYS A 281 -24.24 -12.13 -1.47
CA LYS A 281 -24.39 -10.70 -1.16
C LYS A 281 -24.25 -10.44 0.34
N GLY A 282 -24.81 -11.31 1.19
CA GLY A 282 -24.67 -11.23 2.65
C GLY A 282 -23.22 -11.37 3.14
N ALA A 283 -22.44 -12.27 2.52
CA ALA A 283 -21.01 -12.44 2.81
C ALA A 283 -20.15 -11.27 2.28
N GLN A 284 -20.55 -10.62 1.18
CA GLN A 284 -19.90 -9.41 0.66
C GLN A 284 -20.28 -8.13 1.41
N ARG A 285 -21.42 -8.11 2.12
CA ARG A 285 -22.11 -6.87 2.55
C ARG A 285 -21.63 -6.15 3.80
N VAL A 286 -20.53 -6.55 4.42
CA VAL A 286 -20.11 -5.90 5.66
C VAL A 286 -18.67 -5.38 5.58
N ASN A 287 -18.36 -4.67 4.50
CA ASN A 287 -17.17 -3.82 4.47
C ASN A 287 -17.59 -2.38 4.75
N LEU A 288 -17.22 -1.91 5.93
CA LEU A 288 -17.13 -0.48 6.21
C LEU A 288 -16.33 0.18 5.08
N GLN A 289 -17.01 0.98 4.27
CA GLN A 289 -16.42 1.81 3.21
C GLN A 289 -15.67 1.03 2.11
N SER A 290 -16.37 0.21 1.34
CA SER A 290 -16.07 0.22 -0.09
C SER A 290 -16.58 1.56 -0.63
N ALA A 291 -15.82 2.64 -0.50
CA ALA A 291 -16.12 3.87 -1.24
C ALA A 291 -16.28 3.45 -2.70
N ALA A 292 -17.49 3.58 -3.23
CA ALA A 292 -17.77 3.19 -4.60
C ALA A 292 -16.74 3.88 -5.49
N LEU A 293 -16.15 3.13 -6.42
CA LEU A 293 -15.34 3.77 -7.43
C LEU A 293 -16.27 4.70 -8.20
N PRO A 294 -15.90 5.98 -8.39
CA PRO A 294 -16.62 6.87 -9.30
C PRO A 294 -16.74 6.19 -10.67
N ASP A 295 -17.88 6.40 -11.36
CA ASP A 295 -18.16 5.74 -12.64
C ASP A 295 -17.11 6.11 -13.73
N ASP A 296 -16.47 7.27 -13.59
CA ASP A 296 -15.42 7.79 -14.46
C ASP A 296 -14.00 7.38 -14.04
N PHE A 297 -13.84 6.59 -12.98
CA PHE A 297 -12.53 6.19 -12.48
C PHE A 297 -11.85 5.22 -13.44
N SER A 298 -10.65 5.58 -13.88
CA SER A 298 -9.86 4.79 -14.81
C SER A 298 -9.61 3.35 -14.32
N PRO A 299 -10.10 2.31 -15.02
CA PRO A 299 -9.97 0.91 -14.59
C PRO A 299 -8.52 0.46 -14.44
N HIS A 300 -7.61 1.02 -15.23
CA HIS A 300 -6.18 0.70 -15.19
C HIS A 300 -5.44 1.18 -13.93
N LEU A 301 -6.09 1.98 -13.09
CA LEU A 301 -5.57 2.43 -11.80
C LEU A 301 -6.24 1.70 -10.63
N VAL A 302 -7.09 0.72 -10.90
CA VAL A 302 -7.78 -0.09 -9.90
C VAL A 302 -7.07 -1.44 -9.77
N ALA A 303 -6.96 -1.92 -8.53
CA ALA A 303 -6.56 -3.27 -8.24
C ALA A 303 -7.53 -3.89 -7.24
N ARG A 304 -7.90 -5.14 -7.45
CA ARG A 304 -8.70 -5.89 -6.48
C ARG A 304 -7.79 -6.69 -5.58
N LEU A 305 -7.87 -6.47 -4.28
CA LEU A 305 -6.99 -7.14 -3.33
C LEU A 305 -7.79 -8.17 -2.53
N SER A 306 -7.32 -9.41 -2.44
CA SER A 306 -8.01 -10.46 -1.67
C SER A 306 -8.02 -10.18 -0.16
N ALA A 307 -8.99 -10.74 0.56
CA ALA A 307 -9.09 -10.56 2.01
C ALA A 307 -7.81 -11.04 2.77
N PRO A 308 -7.17 -12.17 2.41
CA PRO A 308 -5.88 -12.55 3.00
C PRO A 308 -4.77 -11.51 2.80
N ALA A 309 -4.66 -10.92 1.60
CA ALA A 309 -3.64 -9.93 1.29
C ALA A 309 -3.90 -8.61 2.04
N ARG A 310 -5.15 -8.12 2.05
CA ARG A 310 -5.56 -6.95 2.85
C ARG A 310 -5.27 -7.17 4.34
N ARG A 311 -5.62 -8.35 4.86
CA ARG A 311 -5.39 -8.73 6.25
C ARG A 311 -3.90 -8.72 6.62
N ALA A 312 -3.04 -9.20 5.73
CA ALA A 312 -1.60 -9.22 5.94
C ALA A 312 -0.99 -7.81 5.91
N LEU A 313 -1.50 -6.93 5.05
CA LEU A 313 -1.13 -5.50 5.02
C LEU A 313 -1.74 -4.71 6.18
N GLY A 314 -2.89 -5.15 6.70
CA GLY A 314 -3.71 -4.38 7.64
C GLY A 314 -4.15 -3.03 7.08
N CYS A 315 -4.37 -2.96 5.77
CA CYS A 315 -4.88 -1.78 5.08
C CYS A 315 -6.43 -1.80 5.05
N PRO A 316 -7.08 -0.63 4.92
CA PRO A 316 -8.53 -0.54 4.79
C PRO A 316 -8.95 -0.97 3.36
N PRO A 317 -10.26 -1.20 3.12
CA PRO A 317 -10.77 -1.66 1.84
C PRO A 317 -10.60 -0.61 0.73
N ALA A 318 -10.85 0.67 1.03
CA ALA A 318 -10.60 1.79 0.15
C ALA A 318 -9.22 2.41 0.48
N THR A 319 -8.20 2.04 -0.28
CA THR A 319 -6.84 2.54 -0.04
C THR A 319 -6.02 2.58 -1.31
N VAL A 320 -4.90 3.29 -1.29
CA VAL A 320 -3.88 3.21 -2.34
C VAL A 320 -2.75 2.31 -1.89
N VAL A 321 -2.44 1.28 -2.69
CA VAL A 321 -1.28 0.40 -2.49
C VAL A 321 -0.27 0.58 -3.61
N THR A 322 0.98 0.26 -3.32
CA THR A 322 2.01 0.15 -4.34
C THR A 322 2.22 -1.32 -4.71
N VAL A 323 2.11 -1.65 -5.99
CA VAL A 323 2.37 -2.99 -6.52
C VAL A 323 3.70 -2.94 -7.26
N ARG A 324 4.57 -3.93 -7.00
CA ARG A 324 5.88 -4.05 -7.65
C ARG A 324 6.19 -5.49 -8.01
N ARG A 325 6.97 -5.67 -9.07
CA ARG A 325 7.51 -6.98 -9.45
C ARG A 325 8.43 -7.51 -8.34
N ARG A 326 8.30 -8.79 -8.00
CA ARG A 326 9.25 -9.49 -7.14
C ARG A 326 10.47 -9.90 -7.97
N VAL A 327 11.65 -9.39 -7.64
CA VAL A 327 12.84 -9.61 -8.48
C VAL A 327 13.41 -11.02 -8.30
N ARG A 328 13.29 -11.60 -7.11
CA ARG A 328 13.81 -12.94 -6.82
C ARG A 328 13.31 -14.06 -7.74
N PRO A 329 12.00 -14.29 -7.92
CA PRO A 329 11.51 -15.32 -8.84
C PRO A 329 11.91 -15.05 -10.29
N ALA A 330 11.93 -13.78 -10.69
CA ALA A 330 12.40 -13.38 -12.01
C ALA A 330 13.88 -13.74 -12.22
N LEU A 331 14.73 -13.41 -11.24
CA LEU A 331 16.16 -13.74 -11.27
C LEU A 331 16.36 -15.26 -11.28
N ALA A 332 15.65 -16.02 -10.45
CA ALA A 332 15.76 -17.47 -10.42
C ALA A 332 15.34 -18.11 -11.75
N ARG A 333 14.27 -17.62 -12.38
CA ARG A 333 13.82 -18.07 -13.71
C ARG A 333 14.91 -17.81 -14.76
N ASN A 334 15.52 -16.64 -14.74
CA ASN A 334 16.56 -16.27 -15.71
C ASN A 334 17.92 -16.95 -15.45
N LEU A 335 18.29 -17.16 -14.18
CA LEU A 335 19.47 -17.96 -13.82
C LEU A 335 19.31 -19.41 -14.29
N ASN A 336 18.13 -20.00 -14.14
CA ASN A 336 17.87 -21.35 -14.68
C ASN A 336 17.95 -21.37 -16.21
N GLN A 337 17.51 -20.31 -16.89
CA GLN A 337 17.65 -20.20 -18.35
C GLN A 337 19.11 -20.04 -18.81
N LEU A 338 19.99 -19.50 -17.95
CA LEU A 338 21.42 -19.37 -18.23
C LEU A 338 22.20 -20.68 -18.09
N VAL A 339 21.64 -21.69 -17.42
CA VAL A 339 22.31 -23.00 -17.25
C VAL A 339 22.56 -23.66 -18.61
N VAL A 340 21.60 -23.60 -19.53
CA VAL A 340 21.73 -24.24 -20.86
C VAL A 340 22.81 -23.56 -21.71
N PRO A 341 22.82 -22.22 -21.90
CA PRO A 341 23.91 -21.53 -22.58
C PRO A 341 25.27 -21.74 -21.91
N ALA A 342 25.35 -21.71 -20.57
CA ALA A 342 26.59 -21.90 -19.84
C ALA A 342 27.14 -23.33 -20.02
N ALA A 343 26.27 -24.35 -19.95
CA ALA A 343 26.65 -25.72 -20.24
C ALA A 343 27.11 -25.89 -21.70
N GLY A 344 26.44 -25.24 -22.65
CA GLY A 344 26.84 -25.23 -24.07
C GLY A 344 28.23 -24.60 -24.27
N LEU A 345 28.52 -23.47 -23.61
CA LEU A 345 29.83 -22.82 -23.62
C LEU A 345 30.93 -23.70 -23.00
N LEU A 346 30.63 -24.38 -21.89
CA LEU A 346 31.57 -25.31 -21.25
C LEU A 346 31.87 -26.51 -22.15
N LEU A 347 30.85 -27.10 -22.77
CA LEU A 347 31.02 -28.21 -23.71
C LEU A 347 31.79 -27.79 -24.96
N ALA A 348 31.50 -26.61 -25.51
CA ALA A 348 32.23 -26.05 -26.64
C ALA A 348 33.70 -25.76 -26.29
N GLY A 349 33.96 -25.23 -25.09
CA GLY A 349 35.32 -25.02 -24.59
C GLY A 349 36.10 -26.32 -24.38
N ALA A 350 35.44 -27.37 -23.87
CA ALA A 350 36.04 -28.69 -23.66
C ALA A 350 36.34 -29.44 -24.98
N ALA A 351 35.66 -29.08 -26.07
CA ALA A 351 35.88 -29.70 -27.39
C ALA A 351 37.04 -29.06 -28.18
N LEU A 352 37.60 -27.93 -27.73
CA LEU A 352 38.71 -27.25 -28.40
C LEU A 352 40.06 -27.77 -27.89
N PRO A 353 41.03 -28.06 -28.79
CA PRO A 353 42.37 -28.51 -28.38
C PRO A 353 43.18 -27.42 -27.65
N ASP A 354 42.95 -26.13 -27.96
CA ASP A 354 43.51 -24.97 -27.25
C ASP A 354 42.41 -23.90 -27.04
N PRO A 355 41.62 -24.00 -25.95
CA PRO A 355 40.53 -23.06 -25.70
C PRO A 355 41.07 -21.68 -25.31
N ASN A 356 40.69 -20.66 -26.07
CA ASN A 356 40.91 -19.27 -25.68
C ASN A 356 39.92 -18.89 -24.56
N TRP A 357 40.32 -19.14 -23.32
CA TRP A 357 39.52 -18.90 -22.12
C TRP A 357 39.08 -17.44 -21.95
N LEU A 358 39.83 -16.49 -22.51
CA LEU A 358 39.43 -15.07 -22.49
C LEU A 358 38.22 -14.81 -23.39
N LEU A 359 38.17 -15.43 -24.58
CA LEU A 359 37.01 -15.33 -25.48
C LEU A 359 35.79 -16.05 -24.91
N LEU A 360 35.98 -17.24 -24.33
CA LEU A 360 34.89 -17.99 -23.68
C LEU A 360 34.35 -17.25 -22.45
N GLY A 361 35.25 -16.70 -21.63
CA GLY A 361 34.90 -15.87 -20.48
C GLY A 361 34.17 -14.60 -20.89
N GLY A 362 34.69 -13.89 -21.90
CA GLY A 362 34.06 -12.70 -22.47
C GLY A 362 32.66 -12.99 -23.03
N GLY A 363 32.50 -14.06 -23.82
CA GLY A 363 31.20 -14.49 -24.34
C GLY A 363 30.21 -14.83 -23.23
N THR A 364 30.66 -15.51 -22.17
CA THR A 364 29.83 -15.81 -21.00
C THR A 364 29.37 -14.55 -20.28
N VAL A 365 30.26 -13.57 -20.12
CA VAL A 365 29.94 -12.27 -19.50
C VAL A 365 28.93 -11.51 -20.35
N VAL A 366 29.11 -11.47 -21.67
CA VAL A 366 28.17 -10.80 -22.60
C VAL A 366 26.80 -11.46 -22.58
N ILE A 367 26.73 -12.80 -22.66
CA ILE A 367 25.45 -13.53 -22.60
C ILE A 367 24.77 -13.34 -21.25
N SER A 368 25.53 -13.39 -20.15
CA SER A 368 24.99 -13.13 -18.82
C SER A 368 24.48 -11.70 -18.70
N ALA A 369 25.23 -10.71 -19.20
CA ALA A 369 24.83 -9.31 -19.21
C ALA A 369 23.57 -9.07 -20.05
N LEU A 370 23.43 -9.69 -21.22
CA LEU A 370 22.24 -9.61 -22.06
C LEU A 370 21.02 -10.29 -21.42
N ALA A 371 21.21 -11.48 -20.83
CA ALA A 371 20.14 -12.18 -20.12
C ALA A 371 19.68 -11.40 -18.88
N LEU A 372 20.61 -10.79 -18.14
CA LEU A 372 20.31 -9.91 -17.01
C LEU A 372 19.73 -8.56 -17.46
N ALA A 373 20.10 -8.06 -18.64
CA ALA A 373 19.53 -6.85 -19.22
C ALA A 373 18.04 -7.01 -19.51
N SER A 374 17.57 -8.21 -19.88
CA SER A 374 16.13 -8.49 -20.04
C SER A 374 15.32 -8.38 -18.73
N VAL A 375 15.98 -8.41 -17.57
CA VAL A 375 15.35 -8.14 -16.25
C VAL A 375 15.14 -6.65 -16.02
N ARG A 376 15.93 -5.82 -16.69
CA ARG A 376 15.90 -4.37 -16.59
C ARG A 376 14.89 -3.83 -17.60
N ILE A 377 13.80 -3.26 -17.10
CA ILE A 377 12.83 -2.58 -17.98
C ILE A 377 13.41 -1.19 -18.31
N PRO A 378 13.44 -0.78 -19.59
CA PRO A 378 13.93 0.53 -19.99
C PRO A 378 13.15 1.67 -19.31
N ASP A 379 13.88 2.71 -18.92
CA ASP A 379 13.30 3.93 -18.36
C ASP A 379 12.67 4.75 -19.50
N VAL A 380 11.34 4.81 -19.55
CA VAL A 380 10.61 5.61 -20.55
C VAL A 380 10.70 7.13 -20.21
N GLY A 381 11.20 7.50 -19.02
CA GLY A 381 11.17 8.87 -18.52
C GLY A 381 12.39 9.76 -18.81
N ARG A 382 13.35 9.34 -19.66
CA ARG A 382 14.61 10.11 -19.86
C ARG A 382 15.05 10.37 -21.31
N ARG A 383 14.16 10.21 -22.29
CA ARG A 383 14.31 10.71 -23.67
C ARG A 383 12.97 11.39 -24.01
N ALA A 384 12.85 12.68 -24.32
CA ALA A 384 13.75 13.58 -25.01
C ALA A 384 13.83 14.95 -24.31
N ALA A 385 15.03 15.53 -24.25
CA ALA A 385 15.09 16.98 -24.33
C ALA A 385 14.61 17.34 -25.75
N PRO A 386 13.70 18.30 -25.94
CA PRO A 386 13.46 18.81 -27.27
C PRO A 386 14.80 19.36 -27.78
N GLU A 387 15.35 18.72 -28.82
CA GLU A 387 16.27 19.43 -29.71
C GLU A 387 15.53 20.68 -30.16
N GLY A 388 16.16 21.83 -29.93
CA GLY A 388 15.58 23.12 -30.26
C GLY A 388 15.32 23.18 -31.76
N ASP A 389 14.05 23.11 -32.12
CA ASP A 389 13.61 23.70 -33.37
C ASP A 389 13.56 25.21 -33.14
N GLU A 390 14.52 25.89 -33.78
CA GLU A 390 14.40 27.28 -34.15
C GLU A 390 13.07 27.47 -34.88
N LEU A 391 12.15 28.20 -34.26
CA LEU A 391 10.99 28.74 -34.97
C LEU A 391 11.45 29.97 -35.78
N PRO A 392 11.05 30.10 -37.05
CA PRO A 392 11.21 31.34 -37.81
C PRO A 392 10.33 32.48 -37.28
#